data_AF-A0A5B7BMG5-F1
#
_entry.id   AF-A0A5B7BMG5-F1
#
_cell.length_a   1.000
_cell.length_b   1.000
_cell.length_c   1.000
_cell.angle_alpha   90.00
_cell.angle_beta   90.00
_cell.angle_gamma   90.00
#
_symmetry.space_group_name_H-M   'P 1'
#
loop_
_entity.id
_entity.type
_entity.pdbx_description
1 polymer ?
#
loop_
_entity_poly.entity_id
_entity_poly.type
_entity_poly.pdbx_seq_one_letter_code
_entity_poly.pdbx_strand_id
1 'polypeptide(L)'
;TKTKTKLRNSYRKAPGGPVVAMEEDESKSRREPETTILEKVGDAIASINDAKHVDQVICALHSLAVRLFPLDSHALSGSIDQQYRDQVLAAKVPSEHERSDYWWVFYGGAAFPTLAKVLLIDVASNWLVCFPFSAKKHVYDVFFVNGRATEVVQTIVPCLQQNRSGSLDVNAVCSNAER
;
A
#
# COMPACT_ATOMS: atom_id res chain seq x y z
N THR A 1 5.65 11.73 69.25
CA THR A 1 6.80 11.05 69.88
C THR A 1 6.58 9.56 69.78
N LYS A 2 7.55 8.80 69.21
CA LYS A 2 7.75 7.32 69.32
C LYS A 2 6.67 6.41 68.70
N THR A 3 6.91 5.29 68.01
CA THR A 3 8.08 4.66 67.34
C THR A 3 7.54 3.42 66.60
N LYS A 4 8.24 3.02 65.53
CA LYS A 4 8.17 1.75 64.78
C LYS A 4 7.95 0.51 65.69
N THR A 5 7.33 -0.56 65.17
CA THR A 5 7.92 -1.93 65.17
C THR A 5 7.19 -2.85 64.19
N LYS A 6 8.03 -3.63 63.53
CA LYS A 6 7.86 -4.60 62.44
C LYS A 6 7.60 -5.97 63.07
N LEU A 7 6.58 -6.72 62.63
CA LEU A 7 6.55 -8.18 62.86
C LEU A 7 6.27 -8.92 61.54
N ARG A 8 7.21 -9.83 61.24
CA ARG A 8 7.24 -10.76 60.12
C ARG A 8 6.25 -11.91 60.35
N ASN A 9 5.67 -12.43 59.27
CA ASN A 9 5.42 -13.86 59.05
C ASN A 9 5.48 -14.08 57.52
N SER A 10 6.58 -14.56 56.94
CA SER A 10 7.05 -15.96 56.80
C SER A 10 6.14 -16.88 55.95
N TYR A 11 6.62 -17.11 54.72
CA TYR A 11 6.50 -18.27 53.82
C TYR A 11 5.12 -18.82 53.42
N ARG A 12 4.84 -18.78 52.11
CA ARG A 12 5.00 -19.94 51.20
C ARG A 12 5.09 -19.48 49.74
N LYS A 13 6.20 -19.83 49.10
CA LYS A 13 6.43 -19.74 47.65
C LYS A 13 5.73 -20.94 47.01
N ALA A 14 4.69 -20.71 46.21
CA ALA A 14 4.16 -21.69 45.27
C ALA A 14 4.70 -21.32 43.87
N PRO A 15 5.31 -22.26 43.12
CA PRO A 15 5.77 -22.03 41.77
C PRO A 15 4.65 -22.33 40.78
N GLY A 16 4.47 -21.47 39.78
CA GLY A 16 3.58 -21.74 38.64
C GLY A 16 2.33 -20.88 38.62
N GLY A 17 2.48 -19.66 38.10
CA GLY A 17 1.40 -18.88 37.51
C GLY A 17 1.88 -18.42 36.13
N PRO A 18 1.13 -18.63 35.05
CA PRO A 18 1.60 -18.30 33.70
C PRO A 18 1.69 -16.79 33.55
N VAL A 19 2.90 -16.32 33.26
CA VAL A 19 3.20 -14.95 32.86
C VAL A 19 3.10 -14.88 31.33
N VAL A 20 1.94 -15.21 30.76
CA VAL A 20 1.75 -15.16 29.30
C VAL A 20 0.25 -14.98 29.01
N ALA A 21 -0.20 -13.74 28.77
CA ALA A 21 -1.45 -13.43 28.06
C ALA A 21 -1.68 -11.90 27.92
N MET A 22 -0.64 -11.11 27.64
CA MET A 22 -0.84 -9.69 27.29
C MET A 22 -0.04 -9.24 26.05
N GLU A 23 0.77 -10.10 25.44
CA GLU A 23 1.55 -9.77 24.23
C GLU A 23 1.06 -10.48 22.95
N GLU A 24 0.12 -11.43 23.06
CA GLU A 24 -0.36 -12.23 21.91
C GLU A 24 -1.53 -11.60 21.13
N ASP A 25 -2.25 -10.63 21.71
CA ASP A 25 -3.46 -10.07 21.09
C ASP A 25 -3.13 -8.93 20.10
N GLU A 26 -2.17 -8.06 20.46
CA GLU A 26 -1.73 -6.94 19.62
C GLU A 26 -0.93 -7.41 18.39
N SER A 27 -0.22 -8.54 18.53
CA SER A 27 0.58 -9.13 17.46
C SER A 27 -0.25 -9.95 16.46
N LYS A 28 -1.46 -10.38 16.81
CA LYS A 28 -2.41 -11.01 15.88
C LYS A 28 -3.18 -9.96 15.09
N SER A 29 -3.62 -8.89 15.77
CA SER A 29 -4.37 -7.78 15.18
C SER A 29 -3.61 -7.04 14.06
N ARG A 30 -2.29 -6.87 14.18
CA ARG A 30 -1.47 -6.23 13.12
C ARG A 30 -1.09 -7.12 11.93
N ARG A 31 -1.09 -8.45 12.08
CA ARG A 31 -0.66 -9.36 11.01
C ARG A 31 -1.71 -9.49 9.91
N GLU A 32 -2.99 -9.49 10.27
CA GLU A 32 -4.10 -9.59 9.32
C GLU A 32 -4.16 -8.44 8.30
N PRO A 33 -4.04 -7.15 8.69
CA PRO A 33 -3.99 -6.07 7.71
C PRO A 33 -2.72 -6.09 6.86
N GLU A 34 -1.59 -6.57 7.40
CA GLU A 34 -0.34 -6.72 6.65
C GLU A 34 -0.44 -7.77 5.56
N THR A 35 -0.90 -8.98 5.88
CA THR A 35 -1.08 -10.04 4.89
C THR A 35 -2.09 -9.62 3.83
N THR A 36 -3.19 -9.01 4.25
CA THR A 36 -4.23 -8.54 3.31
C THR A 36 -3.66 -7.49 2.35
N ILE A 37 -2.89 -6.52 2.84
CA ILE A 37 -2.32 -5.47 1.98
C ILE A 37 -1.24 -6.01 1.06
N LEU A 38 -0.39 -6.92 1.54
CA LEU A 38 0.60 -7.58 0.69
C LEU A 38 -0.05 -8.40 -0.43
N GLU A 39 -1.11 -9.15 -0.13
CA GLU A 39 -1.89 -9.86 -1.14
C GLU A 39 -2.50 -8.89 -2.15
N LYS A 40 -3.11 -7.79 -1.71
CA LYS A 40 -3.71 -6.80 -2.62
C LYS A 40 -2.67 -6.08 -3.48
N VAL A 41 -1.47 -5.83 -2.96
CA VAL A 41 -0.35 -5.33 -3.76
C VAL A 41 0.08 -6.37 -4.79
N GLY A 42 0.17 -7.64 -4.41
CA GLY A 42 0.46 -8.74 -5.34
C GLY A 42 -0.56 -8.85 -6.47
N ASP A 43 -1.86 -8.83 -6.13
CA ASP A 43 -2.97 -8.85 -7.09
C ASP A 43 -2.88 -7.68 -8.07
N ALA A 44 -2.59 -6.47 -7.56
CA ALA A 44 -2.47 -5.28 -8.39
C ALA A 44 -1.26 -5.37 -9.33
N ILE A 45 -0.11 -5.82 -8.85
CA ILE A 45 1.10 -6.01 -9.68
C ILE A 45 0.86 -7.05 -10.77
N ALA A 46 0.25 -8.20 -10.42
CA ALA A 46 -0.11 -9.21 -11.41
C ALA A 46 -1.04 -8.64 -12.50
N SER A 47 -2.06 -7.88 -12.09
CA SER A 47 -2.99 -7.24 -13.01
C SER A 47 -2.33 -6.19 -13.91
N ILE A 48 -1.34 -5.44 -13.40
CA ILE A 48 -0.56 -4.47 -14.18
C ILE A 48 0.30 -5.20 -15.22
N ASN A 49 0.95 -6.30 -14.83
CA ASN A 49 1.80 -7.07 -15.73
C ASN A 49 1.02 -7.75 -16.85
N ASP A 50 -0.22 -8.18 -16.57
CA ASP A 50 -1.10 -8.83 -17.56
C ASP A 50 -1.91 -7.82 -18.39
N ALA A 51 -1.81 -6.52 -18.09
CA ALA A 51 -2.58 -5.48 -18.75
C ALA A 51 -2.18 -5.32 -20.22
N LYS A 52 -3.21 -5.19 -21.07
CA LYS A 52 -3.07 -4.87 -22.50
C LYS A 52 -3.57 -3.47 -22.82
N HIS A 53 -4.30 -2.86 -21.90
CA HIS A 53 -4.92 -1.56 -22.05
C HIS A 53 -4.67 -0.68 -20.82
N VAL A 54 -4.52 0.63 -21.03
CA VAL A 54 -4.23 1.60 -19.96
C VAL A 54 -5.31 1.59 -18.88
N ASP A 55 -6.58 1.42 -19.25
CA ASP A 55 -7.68 1.38 -18.28
C ASP A 55 -7.61 0.18 -17.33
N GLN A 56 -7.00 -0.94 -17.75
CA GLN A 56 -6.77 -2.10 -16.88
C GLN A 56 -5.73 -1.76 -15.81
N VAL A 57 -4.67 -1.05 -16.19
CA VAL A 57 -3.66 -0.54 -15.24
C VAL A 57 -4.30 0.47 -14.29
N ILE A 58 -5.13 1.38 -14.79
CA ILE A 58 -5.87 2.35 -13.97
C ILE A 58 -6.78 1.62 -12.97
N CYS A 59 -7.50 0.58 -13.40
CA CYS A 59 -8.36 -0.22 -12.53
C CYS A 59 -7.56 -0.99 -11.46
N ALA A 60 -6.43 -1.58 -11.85
CA ALA A 60 -5.54 -2.27 -10.91
C ALA A 60 -5.06 -1.32 -9.80
N LEU A 61 -4.56 -0.14 -10.19
CA LEU A 61 -4.14 0.89 -9.24
C LEU A 61 -5.29 1.43 -8.40
N HIS A 62 -6.46 1.69 -9.01
CA HIS A 62 -7.65 2.15 -8.30
C HIS A 62 -8.07 1.17 -7.21
N SER A 63 -8.09 -0.13 -7.52
CA SER A 63 -8.52 -1.19 -6.61
C SER A 63 -7.70 -1.26 -5.32
N LEU A 64 -6.44 -0.82 -5.39
CA LEU A 64 -5.54 -0.69 -4.25
C LEU A 64 -5.66 0.70 -3.60
N ALA A 65 -5.68 1.76 -4.40
CA ALA A 65 -5.69 3.14 -3.92
C ALA A 65 -6.96 3.45 -3.10
N VAL A 66 -8.13 2.92 -3.49
CA VAL A 66 -9.39 3.10 -2.75
C VAL A 66 -9.35 2.49 -1.34
N ARG A 67 -8.44 1.52 -1.10
CA ARG A 67 -8.26 0.89 0.21
C ARG A 67 -7.37 1.69 1.14
N LEU A 68 -6.52 2.55 0.59
CA LEU A 68 -5.49 3.29 1.31
C LEU A 68 -5.85 4.77 1.47
N PHE A 69 -6.64 5.33 0.54
CA PHE A 69 -6.96 6.74 0.50
C PHE A 69 -8.46 6.98 0.37
N PRO A 70 -8.99 8.08 0.92
CA PRO A 70 -10.37 8.50 0.70
C PRO A 70 -10.52 9.01 -0.74
N LEU A 71 -10.71 8.10 -1.69
CA LEU A 71 -10.88 8.43 -3.11
C LEU A 71 -12.34 8.64 -3.46
N ASP A 72 -12.60 9.63 -4.31
CA ASP A 72 -13.86 9.74 -5.03
C ASP A 72 -13.76 8.99 -6.36
N SER A 73 -14.33 7.78 -6.39
CA SER A 73 -14.36 6.95 -7.61
C SER A 73 -15.13 7.61 -8.76
N HIS A 74 -16.06 8.54 -8.48
CA HIS A 74 -16.78 9.26 -9.54
C HIS A 74 -15.86 10.24 -10.27
N ALA A 75 -14.94 10.89 -9.57
CA ALA A 75 -13.93 11.77 -10.16
C ALA A 75 -13.00 11.04 -11.16
N LEU A 76 -12.84 9.73 -10.98
CA LEU A 76 -12.09 8.86 -11.91
C LEU A 76 -12.95 8.31 -13.04
N SER A 77 -14.24 8.02 -12.78
CA SER A 77 -15.13 7.32 -13.72
C SER A 77 -15.25 7.98 -15.10
N GLY A 78 -15.18 9.31 -15.18
CA GLY A 78 -15.21 10.05 -16.44
C GLY A 78 -13.93 9.91 -17.28
N SER A 79 -12.86 9.33 -16.73
CA SER A 79 -11.54 9.19 -17.35
C SER A 79 -11.20 7.76 -17.76
N ILE A 80 -12.17 6.84 -17.68
CA ILE A 80 -12.00 5.43 -18.07
C ILE A 80 -13.15 5.02 -18.98
N ASP A 81 -12.89 4.05 -19.86
CA ASP A 81 -13.92 3.51 -20.74
C ASP A 81 -15.08 2.89 -19.94
N GLN A 82 -16.27 2.96 -20.54
CA GLN A 82 -17.51 2.51 -19.93
C GLN A 82 -17.44 1.07 -19.41
N GLN A 83 -16.74 0.19 -20.14
CA GLN A 83 -16.56 -1.22 -19.77
C GLN A 83 -15.80 -1.44 -18.45
N TYR A 84 -15.01 -0.45 -18.01
CA TYR A 84 -14.22 -0.51 -16.77
C TYR A 84 -14.83 0.31 -15.63
N ARG A 85 -15.80 1.19 -15.92
CA ARG A 85 -16.46 2.04 -14.91
C ARG A 85 -17.13 1.22 -13.82
N ASP A 86 -17.81 0.15 -14.20
CA ASP A 86 -18.54 -0.69 -13.24
C ASP A 86 -17.58 -1.34 -12.23
N GLN A 87 -16.38 -1.74 -12.67
CA GLN A 87 -15.35 -2.29 -11.78
C GLN A 87 -14.86 -1.25 -10.77
N VAL A 88 -14.62 -0.01 -11.21
CA VAL A 88 -14.16 1.10 -10.36
C VAL A 88 -15.22 1.52 -9.34
N LEU A 89 -16.50 1.54 -9.75
CA LEU A 89 -17.60 1.89 -8.86
C LEU A 89 -17.96 0.76 -7.89
N ALA A 90 -17.79 -0.51 -8.29
CA ALA A 90 -18.05 -1.68 -7.45
C ALA A 90 -16.88 -2.03 -6.50
N ALA A 91 -15.75 -1.34 -6.59
CA ALA A 91 -14.59 -1.62 -5.77
C ALA A 91 -14.93 -1.51 -4.28
N LYS A 92 -14.54 -2.52 -3.49
CA LYS A 92 -14.76 -2.53 -2.04
C LYS A 92 -14.03 -1.35 -1.40
N VAL A 93 -14.80 -0.40 -0.85
CA VAL A 93 -14.30 0.70 -0.04
C VAL A 93 -14.27 0.26 1.43
N PRO A 94 -13.10 0.15 2.07
CA PRO A 94 -13.01 -0.15 3.50
C PRO A 94 -13.51 1.03 4.35
N SER A 95 -13.88 0.72 5.60
CA SER A 95 -14.18 1.74 6.60
C SER A 95 -12.96 2.65 6.84
N GLU A 96 -13.20 3.82 7.43
CA GLU A 96 -12.11 4.78 7.72
C GLU A 96 -11.04 4.21 8.65
N HIS A 97 -11.46 3.39 9.63
CA HIS A 97 -10.54 2.74 10.56
C HIS A 97 -9.69 1.68 9.85
N GLU A 98 -10.31 0.77 9.10
CA GLU A 98 -9.59 -0.26 8.32
C GLU A 98 -8.62 0.36 7.31
N ARG A 99 -9.04 1.43 6.63
CA ARG A 99 -8.20 2.17 5.69
C ARG A 99 -6.99 2.80 6.37
N SER A 100 -7.17 3.31 7.59
CA SER A 100 -6.07 3.86 8.38
C SER A 100 -5.06 2.77 8.72
N ASP A 101 -5.51 1.61 9.18
CA ASP A 101 -4.64 0.47 9.51
C ASP A 101 -3.87 -0.01 8.28
N TYR A 102 -4.56 -0.18 7.15
CA TYR A 102 -3.96 -0.51 5.87
C TYR A 102 -2.91 0.50 5.43
N TRP A 103 -3.19 1.79 5.58
CA TRP A 103 -2.24 2.85 5.25
C TRP A 103 -0.99 2.78 6.14
N TRP A 104 -1.15 2.56 7.45
CA TRP A 104 -0.02 2.45 8.38
C TRP A 104 0.90 1.28 8.04
N VAL A 105 0.30 0.13 7.73
CA VAL A 105 1.04 -1.09 7.40
C VAL A 105 1.64 -1.03 6.00
N PHE A 106 0.94 -0.42 5.04
CA PHE A 106 1.43 -0.27 3.66
C PHE A 106 2.75 0.51 3.59
N TYR A 107 2.80 1.70 4.21
CA TYR A 107 4.00 2.54 4.22
C TYR A 107 5.04 2.12 5.27
N GLY A 108 4.62 1.44 6.34
CA GLY A 108 5.55 0.94 7.37
C GLY A 108 6.16 -0.42 7.06
N GLY A 109 5.69 -1.11 6.02
CA GLY A 109 6.11 -2.46 5.65
C GLY A 109 6.70 -2.57 4.25
N ALA A 110 6.86 -3.79 3.77
CA ALA A 110 7.46 -4.09 2.46
C ALA A 110 6.52 -3.81 1.27
N ALA A 111 5.24 -3.56 1.53
CA ALA A 111 4.21 -3.37 0.50
C ALA A 111 4.48 -2.14 -0.37
N PHE A 112 4.71 -0.97 0.24
CA PHE A 112 4.99 0.25 -0.51
C PHE A 112 6.31 0.18 -1.30
N PRO A 113 7.46 -0.25 -0.73
CA PRO A 113 8.69 -0.39 -1.50
C PRO A 113 8.58 -1.33 -2.70
N THR A 114 7.80 -2.41 -2.57
CA THR A 114 7.54 -3.34 -3.67
C THR A 114 6.71 -2.68 -4.76
N LEU A 115 5.59 -2.02 -4.40
CA LEU A 115 4.75 -1.32 -5.36
C LEU A 115 5.49 -0.15 -6.02
N ALA A 116 6.25 0.64 -5.25
CA ALA A 116 6.96 1.82 -5.74
C ALA A 116 7.93 1.49 -6.87
N LYS A 117 8.61 0.33 -6.80
CA LYS A 117 9.47 -0.15 -7.90
C LYS A 117 8.66 -0.37 -9.18
N VAL A 118 7.53 -1.05 -9.09
CA VAL A 118 6.63 -1.30 -10.23
C VAL A 118 6.06 0.01 -10.77
N LEU A 119 5.65 0.93 -9.89
CA LEU A 119 5.16 2.25 -10.30
C LEU A 119 6.21 3.04 -11.09
N LEU A 120 7.46 3.06 -10.61
CA LEU A 120 8.54 3.83 -11.22
C LEU A 120 9.15 3.17 -12.47
N ILE A 121 9.19 1.85 -12.52
CA ILE A 121 9.84 1.12 -13.62
C ILE A 121 8.82 0.74 -14.68
N ASP A 122 7.74 0.07 -14.29
CA ASP A 122 6.79 -0.51 -15.24
C ASP A 122 5.71 0.50 -15.62
N VAL A 123 5.06 1.12 -14.63
CA VAL A 123 3.94 2.05 -14.89
C VAL A 123 4.44 3.35 -15.51
N ALA A 124 5.46 3.98 -14.93
CA ALA A 124 5.99 5.25 -15.44
C ALA A 124 6.53 5.14 -16.87
N SER A 125 7.21 4.03 -17.19
CA SER A 125 7.87 3.87 -18.49
C SER A 125 6.91 3.42 -19.59
N ASN A 126 5.94 2.54 -19.29
CA ASN A 126 5.11 1.89 -20.31
C ASN A 126 3.70 2.47 -20.44
N TRP A 127 3.16 3.05 -19.36
CA TRP A 127 1.73 3.34 -19.27
C TRP A 127 1.41 4.81 -18.99
N LEU A 128 2.26 5.51 -18.22
CA LEU A 128 1.94 6.84 -17.69
C LEU A 128 1.75 7.91 -18.78
N VAL A 129 2.35 7.73 -19.96
CA VAL A 129 2.13 8.60 -21.13
C VAL A 129 0.70 8.52 -21.69
N CYS A 130 0.02 7.40 -21.45
CA CYS A 130 -1.36 7.17 -21.88
C CYS A 130 -2.38 7.51 -20.79
N PHE A 131 -1.95 7.86 -19.57
CA PHE A 131 -2.88 8.15 -18.48
C PHE A 131 -3.62 9.47 -18.72
N PRO A 132 -4.96 9.48 -18.65
CA PRO A 132 -5.71 10.71 -18.52
C PRO A 132 -5.27 11.47 -17.26
N PHE A 133 -5.30 12.80 -17.33
CA PHE A 133 -4.83 13.66 -16.24
C PHE A 133 -5.49 13.33 -14.89
N SER A 134 -6.81 13.11 -14.89
CA SER A 134 -7.55 12.74 -13.66
C SER A 134 -7.05 11.41 -13.11
N ALA A 135 -6.89 10.39 -13.96
CA ALA A 135 -6.41 9.08 -13.55
C ALA A 135 -5.01 9.16 -12.94
N LYS A 136 -4.08 9.86 -13.59
CA LYS A 136 -2.74 10.07 -13.04
C LYS A 136 -2.79 10.69 -11.64
N LYS A 137 -3.54 11.78 -11.47
CA LYS A 137 -3.66 12.47 -10.18
C LYS A 137 -4.27 11.58 -9.09
N HIS A 138 -5.33 10.85 -9.41
CA HIS A 138 -6.14 10.15 -8.42
C HIS A 138 -5.69 8.71 -8.11
N VAL A 139 -5.01 8.03 -9.05
CA VAL A 139 -4.60 6.63 -8.85
C VAL A 139 -3.11 6.38 -8.97
N TYR A 140 -2.32 7.30 -9.52
CA TYR A 140 -0.86 7.13 -9.58
C TYR A 140 -0.15 8.06 -8.59
N ASP A 141 -0.35 9.38 -8.72
CA ASP A 141 0.35 10.38 -7.91
C ASP A 141 0.00 10.25 -6.41
N VAL A 142 -1.21 9.77 -6.10
CA VAL A 142 -1.70 9.64 -4.72
C VAL A 142 -0.80 8.78 -3.83
N PHE A 143 -0.15 7.75 -4.38
CA PHE A 143 0.77 6.87 -3.63
C PHE A 143 2.04 7.59 -3.18
N PHE A 144 2.38 8.71 -3.81
CA PHE A 144 3.55 9.50 -3.49
C PHE A 144 3.19 10.75 -2.69
N VAL A 145 2.09 11.41 -3.05
CA VAL A 145 1.66 12.68 -2.45
C VAL A 145 1.03 12.46 -1.07
N ASN A 146 0.22 11.42 -0.92
CA ASN A 146 -0.52 11.15 0.32
C ASN A 146 0.18 10.09 1.21
N GLY A 147 1.44 9.75 0.90
CA GLY A 147 2.26 8.85 1.69
C GLY A 147 3.08 9.56 2.77
N ARG A 148 3.78 8.79 3.60
CA ARG A 148 4.77 9.37 4.53
C ARG A 148 5.97 9.88 3.75
N ALA A 149 6.21 11.18 3.78
CA ALA A 149 7.30 11.82 3.03
C ALA A 149 8.66 11.13 3.23
N THR A 150 8.99 10.72 4.46
CA THR A 150 10.25 10.02 4.78
C THR A 150 10.31 8.66 4.08
N GLU A 151 9.29 7.82 4.23
CA GLU A 151 9.22 6.48 3.62
C GLU A 151 9.23 6.57 2.10
N VAL A 152 8.46 7.51 1.55
CA VAL A 152 8.38 7.80 0.12
C VAL A 152 9.74 8.17 -0.44
N VAL A 153 10.42 9.16 0.16
CA VAL A 153 11.74 9.60 -0.30
C VAL A 153 12.80 8.52 -0.14
N GLN A 154 12.85 7.84 1.02
CA GLN A 154 13.82 6.77 1.29
C GLN A 154 13.64 5.57 0.36
N THR A 155 12.42 5.32 -0.12
CA THR A 155 12.14 4.27 -1.10
C THR A 155 12.47 4.71 -2.52
N ILE A 156 12.03 5.91 -2.93
CA ILE A 156 12.13 6.36 -4.33
C ILE A 156 13.57 6.70 -4.71
N VAL A 157 14.30 7.42 -3.85
CA VAL A 157 15.64 7.91 -4.18
C VAL A 157 16.58 6.77 -4.60
N PRO A 158 16.70 5.67 -3.84
CA PRO A 158 17.50 4.52 -4.28
C PRO A 158 17.01 3.87 -5.58
N CYS A 159 15.69 3.75 -5.77
CA CYS A 159 15.13 3.16 -6.99
C CYS A 159 15.53 3.96 -8.25
N LEU A 160 15.47 5.29 -8.17
CA LEU A 160 15.87 6.16 -9.28
C LEU A 160 17.39 6.12 -9.54
N GLN A 161 18.20 6.01 -8.49
CA GLN A 161 19.66 5.89 -8.63
C GLN A 161 20.07 4.58 -9.31
N GLN A 162 19.43 3.46 -8.96
CA GLN A 162 19.69 2.16 -9.58
C GLN A 162 19.32 2.16 -11.06
N ASN A 163 18.20 2.79 -11.43
CA ASN A 163 17.78 2.91 -12.83
C ASN A 163 18.71 3.78 -13.68
N ARG A 164 19.38 4.77 -13.09
CA ARG A 164 20.39 5.57 -13.80
C ARG A 164 21.66 4.77 -14.14
N SER A 165 21.93 3.72 -13.37
CA SER A 165 23.09 2.83 -13.54
C SER A 165 22.81 1.66 -14.47
N GLY A 166 21.55 1.30 -14.71
CA GLY A 166 21.14 0.29 -15.67
C GLY A 166 20.97 0.92 -17.06
N SER A 167 21.66 0.37 -18.05
CA SER A 167 21.54 0.72 -19.47
C SER A 167 20.07 0.73 -19.90
N LEU A 168 19.45 1.91 -19.97
CA LEU A 168 18.18 2.12 -20.66
C LEU A 168 18.42 1.82 -22.15
N ASP A 169 17.96 0.66 -22.60
CA ASP A 169 17.82 0.39 -24.03
C ASP A 169 16.64 1.22 -24.54
N VAL A 170 16.96 2.39 -25.10
CA VAL A 170 16.00 3.40 -25.57
C VAL A 170 15.24 2.95 -26.84
N ASN A 171 15.39 1.70 -27.29
CA ASN A 171 14.80 1.21 -28.54
C ASN A 171 13.45 0.48 -28.41
N ALA A 172 12.88 0.33 -27.21
CA ALA A 172 11.52 -0.17 -27.08
C ALA A 172 10.59 0.98 -26.69
N VAL A 173 9.82 1.48 -27.67
CA VAL A 173 8.40 1.92 -27.58
C VAL A 173 8.14 2.99 -28.65
N CYS A 174 7.78 2.52 -29.84
CA CYS A 174 6.90 3.21 -30.78
C CYS A 174 5.94 2.16 -31.33
N SER A 175 4.82 1.90 -30.62
CA SER A 175 3.67 1.16 -31.18
C SER A 175 2.33 1.31 -30.45
N ASN A 176 2.21 2.01 -29.32
CA ASN A 176 0.91 2.13 -28.63
C ASN A 176 0.12 3.38 -29.02
N ALA A 177 0.00 3.66 -30.33
CA ALA A 177 -0.79 4.78 -30.85
C ALA A 177 -1.58 4.41 -32.12
N GLU A 178 -2.43 3.38 -32.02
CA GLU A 178 -3.61 3.16 -32.88
C GLU A 178 -4.66 2.52 -31.94
N ARG A 179 -5.90 2.96 -31.75
CA ARG A 179 -6.80 3.82 -32.51
C ARG A 179 -7.92 4.28 -31.57
#